data_AF-A0A9K3DPR8-F1
#
_entry.id   AF-A0A9K3DPR8-F1
#
_cell.length_a   1.000
_cell.length_b   1.000
_cell.length_c   1.000
_cell.angle_alpha   90.00
_cell.angle_beta   90.00
_cell.angle_gamma   90.00
#
_symmetry.space_group_name_H-M   'P 1'
#
loop_
_entity.id
_entity.type
_entity.pdbx_description
1 polymer ?
#
loop_
_entity_poly.entity_id
_entity_poly.type
_entity_poly.pdbx_seq_one_letter_code
_entity_poly.pdbx_strand_id
1 'polypeptide(L)'
;MQYFDDHLLLSKLNPNTTISSTFVTSGGIILHTVAIMDLVNGLLNLVAPPFTLFTIFFFLPPWIFFKFFLRIFRTVFTEDVSGKVVLITGASSGIGEDINFWGSVYTTKFAAPHLRNCGGRIVVLSSVASCVPPPRMSIYSASKAALSQFYETMRVEFGSDVKITIVTPGFIESEMTQGKFLSHEGKMVVDRVARDMLVNLSPVGKVEETATAIVKQVLRGERYVTEPAWMKMTYVWQVLWPEAVEWVNRLMCMTTVGGESRHDTFGKRILDVVGGRSILYPTSIRSPEMQPIKSN
;
A
#
# COMPACT_ATOMS: atom_id res chain seq x y z
N MET A 1 3.56 21.47 -7.08
CA MET A 1 2.22 22.00 -7.38
C MET A 1 2.42 23.36 -8.01
N GLN A 2 2.51 23.41 -9.34
CA GLN A 2 2.82 24.63 -10.06
C GLN A 2 2.17 24.52 -11.42
N TYR A 3 0.93 24.99 -11.54
CA TYR A 3 0.27 25.25 -12.81
C TYR A 3 -0.90 26.23 -12.59
N PHE A 4 -1.09 27.07 -13.60
CA PHE A 4 -2.13 28.07 -13.84
C PHE A 4 -1.89 29.48 -13.31
N ASP A 5 -1.31 30.30 -14.20
CA ASP A 5 -1.73 31.69 -14.36
C ASP A 5 -1.60 32.12 -15.84
N ASP A 6 -2.37 31.46 -16.72
CA ASP A 6 -2.35 31.70 -18.18
C ASP A 6 -3.07 33.00 -18.60
N HIS A 7 -3.74 33.70 -17.66
CA HIS A 7 -4.53 34.89 -17.97
C HIS A 7 -3.74 36.21 -18.00
N LEU A 8 -2.47 36.24 -17.56
CA LEU A 8 -1.71 37.49 -17.46
C LEU A 8 -0.85 37.82 -18.69
N LEU A 9 -0.59 36.84 -19.58
CA LEU A 9 0.32 37.00 -20.73
C LEU A 9 -0.34 37.58 -21.98
N LEU A 10 -1.67 37.56 -22.08
CA LEU A 10 -2.41 38.00 -23.28
C LEU A 10 -2.67 39.51 -23.36
N SER A 11 -2.36 40.30 -22.32
CA SER A 11 -2.65 41.74 -22.28
C SER A 11 -1.53 42.66 -22.79
N LYS A 12 -0.38 42.10 -23.23
CA LYS A 12 0.80 42.88 -23.64
C LYS A 12 1.18 42.78 -25.13
N LEU A 13 0.36 42.19 -25.98
CA LEU A 13 0.69 42.06 -27.40
C LEU A 13 0.19 43.27 -28.19
N ASN A 14 1.15 44.09 -28.62
CA ASN A 14 1.00 45.25 -29.50
C ASN A 14 0.39 44.83 -30.86
N PRO A 15 -0.74 45.42 -31.30
CA PRO A 15 -1.47 45.00 -32.50
C PRO A 15 -0.73 45.24 -33.83
N ASN A 16 0.43 45.90 -33.83
CA ASN A 16 1.22 46.19 -35.04
C ASN A 16 2.53 45.39 -35.14
N THR A 17 2.67 44.29 -34.42
CA THR A 17 3.86 43.43 -34.55
C THR A 17 3.67 42.48 -35.74
N THR A 18 4.33 42.77 -36.86
CA THR A 18 4.41 41.90 -38.04
C THR A 18 4.78 40.49 -37.60
N ILE A 19 3.84 39.55 -37.72
CA ILE A 19 4.03 38.13 -37.42
C ILE A 19 4.97 37.58 -38.49
N SER A 20 6.27 37.64 -38.20
CA SER A 20 7.33 37.12 -39.05
C SER A 20 7.15 35.61 -39.24
N SER A 21 7.46 35.14 -40.45
CA SER A 21 7.28 33.79 -41.01
C SER A 21 7.85 32.61 -40.20
N THR A 22 8.43 32.85 -39.02
CA THR A 22 9.01 31.86 -38.11
C THR A 22 7.95 31.11 -37.27
N PHE A 23 6.77 31.70 -37.05
CA PHE A 23 5.69 31.07 -36.25
C PHE A 23 4.87 30.02 -37.05
N VAL A 24 4.82 30.15 -38.38
CA VAL A 24 4.09 29.20 -39.24
C VAL A 24 4.86 27.89 -39.39
N THR A 25 6.19 27.97 -39.45
CA THR A 25 7.08 26.79 -39.48
C THR A 25 7.13 26.07 -38.14
N SER A 26 7.11 26.78 -37.00
CA SER A 26 7.02 26.14 -35.68
C SER A 26 5.66 25.47 -35.45
N GLY A 27 4.55 26.10 -35.89
CA GLY A 27 3.22 25.50 -35.83
C GLY A 27 3.09 24.21 -36.65
N GLY A 28 3.66 24.16 -37.86
CA GLY A 28 3.67 22.96 -38.70
C GLY A 28 4.52 21.81 -38.14
N ILE A 29 5.69 22.13 -37.55
CA ILE A 29 6.55 21.13 -36.88
C ILE A 29 5.89 20.61 -35.61
N ILE A 30 5.24 21.49 -34.82
CA ILE A 30 4.48 21.10 -33.62
C ILE A 30 3.30 20.21 -34.01
N LEU A 31 2.52 20.58 -35.04
CA LEU A 31 1.38 19.79 -35.51
C LEU A 31 1.80 18.40 -36.03
N HIS A 32 2.91 18.34 -36.76
CA HIS A 32 3.47 17.08 -37.26
C HIS A 32 4.03 16.21 -36.13
N THR A 33 4.67 16.81 -35.13
CA THR A 33 5.19 16.09 -33.96
C THR A 33 4.06 15.55 -33.09
N VAL A 34 2.98 16.33 -32.90
CA VAL A 34 1.77 15.89 -32.19
C VAL A 34 1.10 14.74 -32.95
N ALA A 35 0.94 14.85 -34.27
CA ALA A 35 0.37 13.78 -35.10
C ALA A 35 1.21 12.49 -35.06
N ILE A 36 2.54 12.59 -35.04
CA ILE A 36 3.43 11.43 -34.85
C ILE A 36 3.24 10.84 -33.45
N MET A 37 3.18 11.67 -32.40
CA MET A 37 3.01 11.20 -31.03
C MET A 37 1.66 10.47 -30.85
N ASP A 38 0.59 10.98 -31.47
CA ASP A 38 -0.73 10.35 -31.47
C ASP A 38 -0.71 9.02 -32.22
N LEU A 39 0.00 8.93 -33.34
CA LEU A 39 0.19 7.67 -34.07
C LEU A 39 0.97 6.64 -33.22
N VAL A 40 2.04 7.07 -32.55
CA VAL A 40 2.85 6.21 -31.68
C VAL A 40 2.01 5.72 -30.49
N ASN A 41 1.28 6.62 -29.83
CA ASN A 41 0.38 6.26 -28.74
C ASN A 41 -0.74 5.31 -29.20
N GLY A 42 -1.31 5.55 -30.38
CA GLY A 42 -2.30 4.67 -30.99
C GLY A 42 -1.75 3.26 -31.23
N LEU A 43 -0.54 3.15 -31.79
CA LEU A 43 0.14 1.88 -31.98
C LEU A 43 0.44 1.18 -30.65
N LEU A 44 0.95 1.90 -29.65
CA LEU A 44 1.26 1.35 -28.33
C LEU A 44 -0.01 0.86 -27.62
N ASN A 45 -1.12 1.61 -27.69
CA ASN A 45 -2.39 1.20 -27.12
C ASN A 45 -2.96 -0.08 -27.78
N LEU A 46 -2.67 -0.29 -29.06
CA LEU A 46 -3.07 -1.49 -29.79
C LEU A 46 -2.18 -2.70 -29.48
N VAL A 47 -0.86 -2.50 -29.44
CA VAL A 47 0.13 -3.59 -29.36
C VAL A 47 0.50 -3.96 -27.92
N ALA A 48 0.58 -2.98 -27.01
CA ALA A 48 1.05 -3.24 -25.65
C ALA A 48 0.14 -4.19 -24.85
N PRO A 49 -1.20 -4.05 -24.83
CA PRO A 49 -2.05 -4.98 -24.07
C PRO A 49 -1.92 -6.47 -24.47
N PRO A 50 -2.04 -6.87 -25.76
CA PRO A 50 -1.87 -8.27 -26.14
C PRO A 50 -0.44 -8.76 -25.92
N PHE A 51 0.56 -7.89 -26.11
CA PHE A 51 1.95 -8.21 -25.79
C PHE A 51 2.15 -8.48 -24.29
N THR A 52 1.57 -7.66 -23.42
CA THR A 52 1.62 -7.86 -21.96
C THR A 52 0.95 -9.17 -21.56
N LEU A 53 -0.23 -9.49 -22.11
CA LEU A 53 -0.90 -10.77 -21.82
C LEU A 53 -0.07 -11.98 -22.27
N PHE A 54 0.52 -11.90 -23.47
CA PHE A 54 1.43 -12.92 -23.98
C PHE A 54 2.65 -13.08 -23.03
N THR A 55 3.31 -12.00 -22.66
CA THR A 55 4.48 -12.08 -21.77
C THR A 55 4.13 -12.64 -20.40
N ILE A 56 2.99 -12.26 -19.81
CA ILE A 56 2.53 -12.83 -18.54
C ILE A 56 2.31 -14.33 -18.70
N PHE A 57 1.58 -14.77 -19.73
CA PHE A 57 1.25 -16.18 -19.92
C PHE A 57 2.50 -17.07 -20.10
N PHE A 58 3.48 -16.60 -20.89
CA PHE A 58 4.68 -17.38 -21.21
C PHE A 58 5.78 -17.28 -20.14
N PHE A 59 6.03 -16.10 -19.58
CA PHE A 59 7.17 -15.89 -18.67
C PHE A 59 6.82 -16.01 -17.18
N LEU A 60 5.55 -15.77 -16.79
CA LEU A 60 5.17 -15.86 -15.38
C LEU A 60 5.34 -17.28 -14.80
N PRO A 61 4.88 -18.38 -15.45
CA PRO A 61 5.02 -19.71 -14.88
C PRO A 61 6.47 -20.16 -14.67
N PRO A 62 7.39 -20.03 -15.65
CA PRO A 62 8.82 -20.32 -15.44
C PRO A 62 9.44 -19.43 -14.35
N TRP A 63 9.07 -18.15 -14.30
CA TRP A 63 9.55 -17.23 -13.28
C TRP A 63 9.12 -17.62 -11.86
N ILE A 64 7.86 -18.04 -11.68
CA ILE A 64 7.36 -18.54 -10.39
C ILE A 64 8.14 -19.78 -9.95
N PHE A 65 8.38 -20.72 -10.87
CA PHE A 65 9.17 -21.91 -10.60
C PHE A 65 10.61 -21.57 -10.17
N PHE A 66 11.27 -20.67 -10.90
CA PHE A 66 12.59 -20.17 -10.55
C PHE A 66 12.61 -19.47 -9.18
N LYS A 67 11.61 -18.63 -8.89
CA LYS A 67 11.47 -17.97 -7.58
C LYS A 67 11.27 -18.98 -6.45
N PHE A 68 10.50 -20.03 -6.69
CA PHE A 68 10.30 -21.11 -5.73
C PHE A 68 11.64 -21.79 -5.39
N PHE A 69 12.45 -22.11 -6.41
CA PHE A 69 13.79 -22.66 -6.22
C PHE A 69 14.72 -21.70 -5.47
N LEU A 70 14.76 -20.42 -5.86
CA LEU A 70 15.54 -19.39 -5.15
C LEU A 70 15.13 -19.24 -3.69
N ARG A 71 13.84 -19.39 -3.38
CA ARG A 71 13.34 -19.33 -2.00
C ARG A 71 13.82 -20.52 -1.17
N ILE A 72 13.88 -21.72 -1.75
CA ILE A 72 14.48 -22.89 -1.10
C ILE A 72 15.96 -22.63 -0.82
N PHE A 73 16.70 -22.17 -1.82
CA PHE A 73 18.12 -21.85 -1.68
C PHE A 73 18.39 -20.82 -0.56
N ARG A 74 17.64 -19.71 -0.54
CA ARG A 74 17.74 -18.67 0.50
C ARG A 74 17.27 -19.11 1.89
N THR A 75 16.56 -20.24 1.99
CA THR A 75 16.23 -20.83 3.28
C THR A 75 17.45 -21.54 3.89
N VAL A 76 18.36 -22.04 3.05
CA VAL A 76 19.62 -22.66 3.48
C VAL A 76 20.70 -21.59 3.73
N PHE A 77 20.75 -20.55 2.89
CA PHE A 77 21.71 -19.45 3.00
C PHE A 77 21.01 -18.17 3.48
N THR A 78 20.88 -18.00 4.80
CA THR A 78 20.34 -16.78 5.41
C THR A 78 21.38 -15.66 5.43
N GLU A 79 20.92 -14.43 5.24
CA GLU A 79 21.79 -13.25 5.36
C GLU A 79 21.98 -12.89 6.84
N ASP A 80 23.22 -12.58 7.25
CA ASP A 80 23.47 -11.90 8.51
C ASP A 80 23.11 -10.41 8.36
N VAL A 81 22.09 -9.99 9.08
CA VAL A 81 21.55 -8.63 9.07
C VAL A 81 21.82 -7.88 10.39
N SER A 82 22.56 -8.49 11.32
CA SER A 82 22.82 -7.91 12.64
C SER A 82 23.56 -6.57 12.51
N GLY A 83 23.05 -5.54 13.21
CA GLY A 83 23.63 -4.19 13.19
C GLY A 83 23.53 -3.43 11.86
N LYS A 84 22.81 -3.97 10.86
CA LYS A 84 22.73 -3.41 9.49
C LYS A 84 21.31 -3.13 9.04
N VAL A 85 20.35 -3.15 9.95
CA VAL A 85 18.92 -2.98 9.64
C VAL A 85 18.39 -1.70 10.26
N VAL A 86 17.68 -0.93 9.46
CA VAL A 86 16.81 0.16 9.93
C VAL A 86 15.37 -0.27 9.72
N LEU A 87 14.63 -0.40 10.82
CA LEU A 87 13.20 -0.65 10.79
C LEU A 87 12.45 0.67 10.75
N ILE A 88 11.62 0.84 9.72
CA ILE A 88 10.81 2.02 9.51
C ILE A 88 9.35 1.63 9.77
N THR A 89 8.84 2.06 10.91
CA THR A 89 7.47 1.82 11.32
C THR A 89 6.62 3.05 10.96
N GLY A 90 5.61 2.87 10.09
CA GLY A 90 4.57 3.90 9.93
C GLY A 90 3.47 3.66 10.98
N ALA A 91 3.06 4.69 11.72
CA ALA A 91 2.11 4.57 12.83
C ALA A 91 0.69 4.12 12.43
N SER A 92 -0.09 3.88 13.49
CA SER A 92 -1.51 3.50 13.51
C SER A 92 -2.43 4.59 12.94
N SER A 93 -3.66 4.23 12.58
CA SER A 93 -4.72 5.15 12.10
C SER A 93 -5.02 6.24 13.13
N GLY A 94 -5.05 7.51 12.74
CA GLY A 94 -5.43 8.60 13.63
C GLY A 94 -4.85 9.97 13.27
N ILE A 95 -3.88 10.44 14.06
CA ILE A 95 -3.41 11.84 14.10
C ILE A 95 -1.99 11.97 13.50
N GLY A 96 -1.61 11.07 12.58
CA GLY A 96 -0.20 10.87 12.27
C GLY A 96 0.14 10.49 10.86
N GLU A 97 -0.80 10.46 9.91
CA GLU A 97 -0.55 9.94 8.57
C GLU A 97 0.50 10.76 7.79
N ASP A 98 0.61 12.06 8.05
CA ASP A 98 1.67 12.93 7.53
C ASP A 98 3.02 12.65 8.23
N ILE A 99 3.00 12.53 9.56
CA ILE A 99 4.16 12.15 10.38
C ILE A 99 4.69 10.77 9.98
N ASN A 100 3.81 9.85 9.58
CA ASN A 100 4.17 8.50 9.16
C ASN A 100 5.02 8.51 7.90
N PHE A 101 4.60 9.32 6.92
CA PHE A 101 5.32 9.44 5.67
C PHE A 101 6.62 10.21 5.87
N TRP A 102 6.55 11.44 6.40
CA TRP A 102 7.73 12.28 6.55
C TRP A 102 8.73 11.73 7.57
N GLY A 103 8.26 11.14 8.67
CA GLY A 103 9.12 10.48 9.64
C GLY A 103 9.93 9.35 8.99
N SER A 104 9.30 8.60 8.08
CA SER A 104 9.98 7.57 7.28
C SER A 104 10.99 8.16 6.30
N VAL A 105 10.62 9.23 5.58
CA VAL A 105 11.49 9.92 4.62
C VAL A 105 12.72 10.50 5.31
N TYR A 106 12.54 11.23 6.41
CA TYR A 106 13.64 11.84 7.15
C TYR A 106 14.55 10.79 7.78
N THR A 107 13.98 9.74 8.39
CA THR A 107 14.78 8.62 8.93
C THR A 107 15.63 7.98 7.85
N THR A 108 15.06 7.71 6.68
CA THR A 108 15.81 7.17 5.53
C THR A 108 16.91 8.12 5.08
N LYS A 109 16.63 9.43 4.98
CA LYS A 109 17.62 10.43 4.56
C LYS A 109 18.87 10.40 5.45
N PHE A 110 18.70 10.33 6.77
CA PHE A 110 19.82 10.31 7.71
C PHE A 110 20.47 8.93 7.84
N ALA A 111 19.71 7.84 7.69
CA ALA A 111 20.24 6.48 7.74
C ALA A 111 20.99 6.06 6.47
N ALA A 112 20.63 6.63 5.31
CA ALA A 112 21.12 6.18 4.00
C ALA A 112 22.66 6.14 3.89
N PRO A 113 23.43 7.15 4.33
CA PRO A 113 24.90 7.08 4.24
C PRO A 113 25.49 5.91 5.04
N HIS A 114 24.97 5.66 6.25
CA HIS A 114 25.43 4.56 7.11
C HIS A 114 25.06 3.19 6.53
N LEU A 115 23.85 3.08 5.98
CA LEU A 115 23.37 1.85 5.35
C LEU A 115 24.16 1.51 4.09
N ARG A 116 24.52 2.50 3.27
CA ARG A 116 25.36 2.29 2.08
C ARG A 116 26.74 1.73 2.46
N ASN A 117 27.35 2.25 3.52
CA ASN A 117 28.67 1.82 3.97
C ASN A 117 28.71 0.36 4.45
N CYS A 118 27.60 -0.16 5.00
CA CYS A 118 27.55 -1.51 5.56
C CYS A 118 26.80 -2.53 4.67
N GLY A 119 26.31 -2.11 3.49
CA GLY A 119 25.44 -2.94 2.64
C GLY A 119 24.12 -3.29 3.34
N GLY A 120 23.57 -2.32 4.08
CA GLY A 120 22.48 -2.51 5.01
C GLY A 120 21.11 -2.71 4.37
N ARG A 121 20.09 -2.83 5.22
CA ARG A 121 18.72 -3.08 4.82
C ARG A 121 17.74 -2.14 5.50
N ILE A 122 16.80 -1.62 4.73
CA ILE A 122 15.63 -0.91 5.21
C ILE A 122 14.45 -1.89 5.22
N VAL A 123 13.79 -2.03 6.37
CA VAL A 123 12.55 -2.80 6.50
C VAL A 123 11.42 -1.82 6.76
N VAL A 124 10.44 -1.78 5.87
CA VAL A 124 9.36 -0.79 5.90
C VAL A 124 8.05 -1.48 6.26
N LEU A 125 7.38 -1.02 7.32
CA LEU A 125 6.05 -1.49 7.70
C LEU A 125 4.95 -0.67 7.01
N SER A 126 4.51 -1.18 5.87
CA SER A 126 3.32 -0.72 5.15
C SER A 126 2.06 -1.45 5.65
N SER A 127 1.12 -1.80 4.76
CA SER A 127 -0.11 -2.53 5.06
C SER A 127 -0.66 -3.15 3.78
N VAL A 128 -1.45 -4.22 3.88
CA VAL A 128 -2.28 -4.68 2.74
C VAL A 128 -3.24 -3.60 2.24
N ALA A 129 -3.63 -2.66 3.11
CA ALA A 129 -4.45 -1.51 2.76
C ALA A 129 -3.77 -0.56 1.75
N SER A 130 -2.45 -0.67 1.53
CA SER A 130 -1.77 0.13 0.50
C SER A 130 -2.18 -0.25 -0.92
N CYS A 131 -2.63 -1.50 -1.12
CA CYS A 131 -2.95 -2.02 -2.43
C CYS A 131 -4.40 -2.51 -2.55
N VAL A 132 -5.00 -2.95 -1.44
CA VAL A 132 -6.40 -3.38 -1.38
C VAL A 132 -7.12 -2.46 -0.40
N PRO A 133 -7.67 -1.33 -0.85
CA PRO A 133 -8.16 -0.28 0.05
C PRO A 133 -9.46 -0.73 0.75
N PRO A 134 -9.46 -0.90 2.09
CA PRO A 134 -10.69 -1.20 2.80
C PRO A 134 -11.56 0.06 2.94
N PRO A 135 -12.90 -0.08 2.95
CA PRO A 135 -13.79 1.04 3.20
C PRO A 135 -13.47 1.75 4.52
N ARG A 136 -13.72 3.07 4.57
CA ARG A 136 -13.55 3.93 5.78
C ARG A 136 -12.11 4.15 6.25
N MET A 137 -11.10 3.71 5.46
CA MET A 137 -9.68 3.86 5.78
C MET A 137 -8.92 4.64 4.70
N SER A 138 -9.55 5.60 4.03
CA SER A 138 -8.99 6.28 2.84
C SER A 138 -7.66 6.98 3.13
N ILE A 139 -7.58 7.79 4.20
CA ILE A 139 -6.37 8.54 4.57
C ILE A 139 -5.23 7.59 4.98
N TYR A 140 -5.56 6.57 5.80
CA TYR A 140 -4.61 5.53 6.18
C TYR A 140 -4.08 4.76 4.95
N SER A 141 -4.96 4.34 4.05
CA SER A 141 -4.61 3.61 2.83
C SER A 141 -3.73 4.46 1.91
N ALA A 142 -4.07 5.74 1.75
CA ALA A 142 -3.26 6.69 0.98
C ALA A 142 -1.85 6.86 1.58
N SER A 143 -1.74 7.03 2.89
CA SER A 143 -0.44 7.14 3.58
C SER A 143 0.42 5.87 3.41
N LYS A 144 -0.18 4.68 3.56
CA LYS A 144 0.51 3.40 3.36
C LYS A 144 0.87 3.15 1.89
N ALA A 145 0.03 3.57 0.94
CA ALA A 145 0.33 3.53 -0.49
C ALA A 145 1.49 4.46 -0.85
N ALA A 146 1.48 5.70 -0.36
CA ALA A 146 2.58 6.66 -0.54
C ALA A 146 3.89 6.10 0.02
N LEU A 147 3.85 5.51 1.22
CA LEU A 147 4.99 4.85 1.83
C LEU A 147 5.54 3.71 0.97
N SER A 148 4.68 2.78 0.55
CA SER A 148 5.07 1.66 -0.33
C SER A 148 5.72 2.17 -1.62
N GLN A 149 5.09 3.14 -2.29
CA GLN A 149 5.57 3.66 -3.57
C GLN A 149 6.89 4.43 -3.44
N PHE A 150 7.06 5.19 -2.35
CA PHE A 150 8.32 5.86 -2.05
C PHE A 150 9.46 4.86 -1.93
N TYR A 151 9.26 3.78 -1.17
CA TYR A 151 10.30 2.77 -0.99
C TYR A 151 10.50 1.85 -2.20
N GLU A 152 9.51 1.68 -3.07
CA GLU A 152 9.73 1.08 -4.40
C GLU A 152 10.69 1.91 -5.24
N THR A 153 10.47 3.23 -5.27
CA THR A 153 11.33 4.17 -6.00
C THR A 153 12.74 4.17 -5.41
N MET A 154 12.87 4.29 -4.09
CA MET A 154 14.17 4.24 -3.39
C MET A 154 14.91 2.92 -3.63
N ARG A 155 14.21 1.79 -3.80
CA ARG A 155 14.85 0.50 -4.09
C ARG A 155 15.58 0.54 -5.44
N VAL A 156 14.99 1.20 -6.43
CA VAL A 156 15.62 1.40 -7.74
C VAL A 156 16.80 2.36 -7.61
N GLU A 157 16.63 3.47 -6.89
CA GLU A 157 17.68 4.49 -6.70
C GLU A 157 18.89 4.00 -5.89
N PHE A 158 18.67 3.14 -4.88
CA PHE A 158 19.76 2.54 -4.09
C PHE A 158 20.44 1.35 -4.78
N GLY A 159 19.79 0.72 -5.77
CA GLY A 159 20.34 -0.44 -6.46
C GLY A 159 20.76 -1.56 -5.50
N SER A 160 22.05 -1.92 -5.52
CA SER A 160 22.64 -2.94 -4.63
C SER A 160 23.18 -2.40 -3.31
N ASP A 161 23.29 -1.08 -3.15
CA ASP A 161 23.98 -0.46 -2.01
C ASP A 161 23.16 -0.59 -0.72
N VAL A 162 21.84 -0.52 -0.83
CA VAL A 162 20.90 -0.67 0.29
C VAL A 162 19.74 -1.56 -0.14
N LYS A 163 19.53 -2.65 0.58
CA LYS A 163 18.41 -3.57 0.33
C LYS A 163 17.14 -3.00 0.96
N ILE A 164 15.99 -3.18 0.32
CA ILE A 164 14.69 -2.75 0.87
C ILE A 164 13.69 -3.89 0.88
N THR A 165 13.14 -4.18 2.07
CA THR A 165 12.01 -5.09 2.26
C THR A 165 10.77 -4.30 2.64
N ILE A 166 9.71 -4.41 1.83
CA ILE A 166 8.40 -3.82 2.14
C ILE A 166 7.53 -4.91 2.77
N VAL A 167 7.10 -4.65 3.99
CA VAL A 167 6.20 -5.50 4.74
C VAL A 167 4.78 -4.95 4.61
N THR A 168 3.83 -5.80 4.27
CA THR A 168 2.41 -5.50 4.10
C THR A 168 1.60 -6.42 5.01
N PRO A 169 1.52 -6.11 6.32
CA PRO A 169 0.71 -6.90 7.23
C PRO A 169 -0.78 -6.76 6.90
N GLY A 170 -1.50 -7.86 7.12
CA GLY A 170 -2.94 -7.90 7.22
C GLY A 170 -3.45 -7.43 8.58
N PHE A 171 -4.62 -7.92 8.97
CA PHE A 171 -5.15 -7.69 10.30
C PHE A 171 -4.33 -8.47 11.34
N ILE A 172 -3.68 -7.73 12.24
CA ILE A 172 -2.90 -8.23 13.37
C ILE A 172 -3.45 -7.68 14.67
N GLU A 173 -3.28 -8.41 15.77
CA GLU A 173 -3.64 -7.94 17.10
C GLU A 173 -2.94 -6.61 17.42
N SER A 174 -3.72 -5.54 17.44
CA SER A 174 -3.22 -4.19 17.70
C SER A 174 -4.32 -3.36 18.33
N GLU A 175 -3.96 -2.18 18.83
CA GLU A 175 -4.94 -1.23 19.35
C GLU A 175 -6.02 -0.89 18.30
N MET A 176 -5.63 -0.77 17.04
CA MET A 176 -6.53 -0.55 15.91
C MET A 176 -7.55 -1.67 15.75
N THR A 177 -7.11 -2.94 15.76
CA THR A 177 -8.03 -4.09 15.66
C THR A 177 -8.76 -4.38 16.96
N GLN A 178 -8.39 -3.76 18.07
CA GLN A 178 -9.18 -3.73 19.31
C GLN A 178 -10.28 -2.65 19.27
N GLY A 179 -10.29 -1.79 18.24
CA GLY A 179 -11.25 -0.71 18.09
C GLY A 179 -10.90 0.54 18.87
N LYS A 180 -9.64 0.67 19.32
CA LYS A 180 -9.17 1.88 19.99
C LYS A 180 -8.86 2.95 18.94
N PHE A 181 -9.50 4.11 19.08
CA PHE A 181 -9.28 5.28 18.24
C PHE A 181 -9.15 6.53 19.12
N LEU A 182 -8.35 7.49 18.69
CA LEU A 182 -8.32 8.82 19.31
C LEU A 182 -9.55 9.61 18.87
N SER A 183 -10.30 10.15 19.82
CA SER A 183 -11.35 11.13 19.56
C SER A 183 -10.73 12.48 19.16
N HIS A 184 -11.54 13.36 18.59
CA HIS A 184 -11.13 14.74 18.28
C HIS A 184 -10.66 15.53 19.53
N GLU A 185 -11.05 15.10 20.72
CA GLU A 185 -10.62 15.67 22.01
C GLU A 185 -9.30 15.06 22.52
N GLY A 186 -8.65 14.20 21.74
CA GLY A 186 -7.41 13.52 22.14
C GLY A 186 -7.60 12.41 23.17
N LYS A 187 -8.83 11.94 23.40
CA LYS A 187 -9.12 10.82 24.32
C LYS A 187 -9.17 9.51 23.55
N MET A 188 -8.59 8.45 24.12
CA MET A 188 -8.74 7.10 23.59
C MET A 188 -10.16 6.59 23.82
N VAL A 189 -10.87 6.26 22.75
CA VAL A 189 -12.23 5.70 22.76
C VAL A 189 -12.21 4.34 22.07
N VAL A 190 -12.98 3.39 22.60
CA VAL A 190 -13.13 2.06 21.99
C VAL A 190 -14.46 1.99 21.25
N ASP A 191 -14.41 2.01 19.91
CA ASP A 191 -15.58 1.77 19.06
C ASP A 191 -15.56 0.34 18.53
N ARG A 192 -16.28 -0.54 19.24
CA ARG A 192 -16.41 -1.96 18.89
C ARG A 192 -17.15 -2.17 17.58
N VAL A 193 -18.05 -1.26 17.20
CA VAL A 193 -18.82 -1.41 15.98
C VAL A 193 -17.98 -1.00 14.78
N ALA A 194 -17.22 0.10 14.87
CA ALA A 194 -16.25 0.46 13.85
C ALA A 194 -15.18 -0.63 13.67
N ARG A 195 -14.73 -1.24 14.78
CA ARG A 195 -13.84 -2.42 14.73
C ARG A 195 -14.47 -3.59 13.99
N ASP A 196 -15.67 -4.01 14.37
CA ASP A 196 -16.33 -5.18 13.78
C ASP A 196 -16.62 -4.97 12.28
N MET A 197 -16.86 -3.73 11.86
CA MET A 197 -16.94 -3.37 10.44
C MET A 197 -15.59 -3.40 9.73
N LEU A 198 -14.53 -2.96 10.40
CA LEU A 198 -13.18 -2.87 9.83
C LEU A 198 -12.56 -4.27 9.64
N VAL A 199 -12.63 -5.11 10.69
CA VAL A 199 -12.04 -6.45 10.69
C VAL A 199 -12.98 -7.45 9.98
N ASN A 200 -14.29 -7.34 10.22
CA ASN A 200 -15.33 -8.16 9.61
C ASN A 200 -15.01 -9.67 9.71
N LEU A 201 -15.29 -10.47 8.67
CA LEU A 201 -14.94 -11.90 8.62
C LEU A 201 -13.43 -12.17 8.41
N SER A 202 -12.56 -11.17 8.50
CA SER A 202 -11.13 -11.39 8.32
C SER A 202 -10.50 -11.99 9.58
N PRO A 203 -9.72 -13.07 9.49
CA PRO A 203 -8.99 -13.61 10.63
C PRO A 203 -7.92 -12.63 11.08
N VAL A 204 -7.78 -12.44 12.39
CA VAL A 204 -6.74 -11.59 12.97
C VAL A 204 -5.57 -12.44 13.45
N GLY A 205 -4.38 -12.15 12.95
CA GLY A 205 -3.16 -12.85 13.35
C GLY A 205 -2.60 -12.34 14.68
N LYS A 206 -1.92 -13.22 15.43
CA LYS A 206 -1.18 -12.85 16.64
C LYS A 206 0.06 -12.03 16.31
N VAL A 207 0.46 -11.13 17.20
CA VAL A 207 1.63 -10.25 17.01
C VAL A 207 2.91 -11.06 16.95
N GLU A 208 3.11 -11.98 17.88
CA GLU A 208 4.36 -12.74 18.02
C GLU A 208 4.60 -13.63 16.81
N GLU A 209 3.55 -14.31 16.33
CA GLU A 209 3.60 -15.15 15.15
C GLU A 209 3.88 -14.31 13.89
N THR A 210 3.22 -13.16 13.75
CA THR A 210 3.42 -12.26 12.62
C THR A 210 4.83 -11.65 12.62
N ALA A 211 5.31 -11.18 13.76
CA ALA A 211 6.65 -10.61 13.90
C ALA A 211 7.73 -11.66 13.57
N THR A 212 7.58 -12.89 14.09
CA THR A 212 8.49 -14.00 13.80
C THR A 212 8.51 -14.33 12.31
N ALA A 213 7.34 -14.38 11.66
CA ALA A 213 7.23 -14.63 10.23
C ALA A 213 7.87 -13.51 9.39
N ILE A 214 7.71 -12.24 9.80
CA ILE A 214 8.33 -11.09 9.15
C ILE A 214 9.85 -11.18 9.24
N VAL A 215 10.40 -11.35 10.45
CA VAL A 215 11.85 -11.46 10.67
C VAL A 215 12.44 -12.60 9.85
N LYS A 216 11.81 -13.78 9.87
CA LYS A 216 12.27 -14.94 9.09
C LYS A 216 12.34 -14.66 7.59
N GLN A 217 11.41 -13.87 7.05
CA GLN A 217 11.41 -13.50 5.62
C GLN A 217 12.41 -12.39 5.31
N VAL A 218 12.61 -11.44 6.22
CA VAL A 218 13.66 -10.41 6.11
C VAL A 218 15.04 -11.06 6.07
N LEU A 219 15.31 -12.05 6.93
CA LEU A 219 16.57 -12.81 6.97
C LEU A 219 16.84 -13.60 5.68
N ARG A 220 15.79 -14.02 4.97
CA ARG A 220 15.87 -14.66 3.64
C ARG A 220 16.09 -13.65 2.50
N GLY A 221 16.11 -12.37 2.81
CA GLY A 221 16.25 -11.30 1.84
C GLY A 221 15.05 -11.14 0.92
N GLU A 222 13.84 -11.43 1.42
CA GLU A 222 12.61 -11.18 0.68
C GLU A 222 12.42 -9.68 0.40
N ARG A 223 11.97 -9.34 -0.81
CA ARG A 223 11.65 -7.95 -1.19
C ARG A 223 10.27 -7.53 -0.68
N TYR A 224 9.33 -8.48 -0.66
CA TYR A 224 7.95 -8.29 -0.20
C TYR A 224 7.59 -9.34 0.82
N VAL A 225 7.09 -8.89 1.95
CA VAL A 225 6.60 -9.73 3.03
C VAL A 225 5.15 -9.37 3.27
N THR A 226 4.26 -10.35 3.20
CA THR A 226 2.83 -10.14 3.47
C THR A 226 2.42 -11.21 4.45
N GLU A 227 1.89 -10.81 5.59
CA GLU A 227 1.46 -11.73 6.63
C GLU A 227 0.08 -11.33 7.14
N PRO A 228 -0.92 -12.23 7.11
CA PRO A 228 -0.82 -13.62 6.66
C PRO A 228 -0.62 -13.76 5.13
N ALA A 229 0.16 -14.75 4.71
CA ALA A 229 0.58 -14.90 3.31
C ALA A 229 -0.57 -15.04 2.29
N TRP A 230 -1.75 -15.53 2.70
CA TRP A 230 -2.91 -15.65 1.81
C TRP A 230 -3.43 -14.29 1.32
N MET A 231 -3.19 -13.20 2.06
CA MET A 231 -3.57 -11.85 1.63
C MET A 231 -2.80 -11.38 0.39
N LYS A 232 -1.72 -12.07 -0.03
CA LYS A 232 -1.13 -11.79 -1.35
C LYS A 232 -2.12 -12.03 -2.48
N MET A 233 -3.07 -12.94 -2.29
CA MET A 233 -4.08 -13.23 -3.30
C MET A 233 -5.05 -12.06 -3.44
N THR A 234 -5.44 -11.37 -2.36
CA THR A 234 -6.39 -10.24 -2.48
C THR A 234 -5.85 -9.14 -3.39
N TYR A 235 -4.52 -8.93 -3.41
CA TYR A 235 -3.88 -8.03 -4.37
C TYR A 235 -4.04 -8.49 -5.82
N VAL A 236 -3.87 -9.79 -6.10
CA VAL A 236 -4.07 -10.34 -7.45
C VAL A 236 -5.52 -10.14 -7.91
N TRP A 237 -6.49 -10.36 -7.02
CA TRP A 237 -7.90 -10.13 -7.31
C TRP A 237 -8.19 -8.65 -7.56
N GLN A 238 -7.60 -7.74 -6.78
CA GLN A 238 -7.73 -6.30 -6.99
C GLN A 238 -7.20 -5.85 -8.36
N VAL A 239 -6.13 -6.49 -8.86
CA VAL A 239 -5.55 -6.18 -10.18
C VAL A 239 -6.37 -6.78 -11.32
N LEU A 240 -6.84 -8.01 -11.17
CA LEU A 240 -7.54 -8.73 -12.25
C LEU A 240 -9.04 -8.42 -12.31
N TRP A 241 -9.67 -8.12 -11.18
CA TRP A 241 -11.11 -7.89 -11.08
C TRP A 241 -11.46 -6.89 -9.95
N PRO A 242 -11.07 -5.61 -10.11
CA PRO A 242 -11.31 -4.59 -9.09
C PRO A 242 -12.80 -4.40 -8.78
N GLU A 243 -13.69 -4.55 -9.77
CA GLU A 243 -15.14 -4.38 -9.59
C GLU A 243 -15.72 -5.46 -8.67
N ALA A 244 -15.23 -6.70 -8.74
CA ALA A 244 -15.66 -7.75 -7.81
C ALA A 244 -15.20 -7.46 -6.39
N VAL A 245 -13.95 -6.99 -6.21
CA VAL A 245 -13.43 -6.62 -4.90
C VAL A 245 -14.22 -5.46 -4.31
N GLU A 246 -14.55 -4.45 -5.13
CA GLU A 246 -15.41 -3.34 -4.72
C GLU A 246 -16.81 -3.83 -4.32
N TRP A 247 -17.43 -4.68 -5.14
CA TRP A 247 -18.75 -5.23 -4.87
C TRP A 247 -18.78 -6.01 -3.56
N VAL A 248 -17.79 -6.89 -3.31
CA VAL A 248 -17.64 -7.62 -2.05
C VAL A 248 -17.47 -6.66 -0.88
N ASN A 249 -16.60 -5.64 -1.00
CA ASN A 249 -16.38 -4.66 0.06
C ASN A 249 -17.64 -3.84 0.37
N ARG A 250 -18.41 -3.45 -0.66
CA ARG A 250 -19.69 -2.75 -0.47
C ARG A 250 -20.71 -3.65 0.21
N LEU A 251 -20.87 -4.89 -0.25
CA LEU A 251 -21.80 -5.85 0.35
C LEU A 251 -21.46 -6.14 1.82
N MET A 252 -20.19 -6.37 2.11
CA MET A 252 -19.73 -6.85 3.42
C MET A 252 -19.56 -5.74 4.45
N CYS A 253 -19.08 -4.57 4.03
CA CYS A 253 -18.58 -3.52 4.93
C CYS A 253 -19.37 -2.21 4.84
N MET A 254 -20.22 -2.02 3.82
CA MET A 254 -21.11 -0.86 3.71
C MET A 254 -22.54 -1.24 4.03
N THR A 255 -23.33 -0.27 4.51
CA THR A 255 -24.75 -0.48 4.85
C THR A 255 -25.55 -0.80 3.60
N THR A 256 -26.42 -1.80 3.67
CA THR A 256 -27.44 -2.05 2.64
C THR A 256 -28.40 -0.88 2.56
N VAL A 257 -28.71 -0.44 1.35
CA VAL A 257 -29.73 0.61 1.08
C VAL A 257 -31.05 0.15 1.71
N GLY A 258 -31.50 0.86 2.75
CA GLY A 258 -32.73 0.54 3.52
C GLY A 258 -32.55 0.08 4.97
N GLY A 259 -31.32 0.00 5.51
CA GLY A 259 -31.09 -0.28 6.94
C GLY A 259 -31.27 0.96 7.83
N GLU A 260 -32.05 0.85 8.90
CA GLU A 260 -32.38 1.95 9.84
C GLU A 260 -31.17 2.49 10.63
N SER A 261 -30.04 1.77 10.67
CA SER A 261 -28.87 2.11 11.48
C SER A 261 -27.58 2.08 10.66
N ARG A 262 -26.71 3.08 10.87
CA ARG A 262 -25.32 3.13 10.35
C ARG A 262 -24.47 1.92 10.75
N HIS A 263 -24.99 1.05 11.63
CA HIS A 263 -24.29 -0.03 12.30
C HIS A 263 -24.68 -1.46 11.88
N ASP A 264 -25.46 -1.61 10.82
CA ASP A 264 -26.03 -2.89 10.38
C ASP A 264 -25.53 -3.26 8.96
N THR A 265 -24.42 -4.01 8.90
CA THR A 265 -23.82 -4.51 7.64
C THR A 265 -24.03 -6.01 7.49
N PHE A 266 -24.11 -6.51 6.25
CA PHE A 266 -24.32 -7.93 5.98
C PHE A 266 -23.21 -8.81 6.57
N GLY A 267 -21.95 -8.37 6.49
CA GLY A 267 -20.83 -9.09 7.10
C GLY A 267 -20.94 -9.23 8.62
N LYS A 268 -21.41 -8.17 9.30
CA LYS A 268 -21.68 -8.21 10.75
C LYS A 268 -22.82 -9.18 11.08
N ARG A 269 -23.91 -9.18 10.29
CA ARG A 269 -25.01 -10.14 10.48
C ARG A 269 -24.52 -11.59 10.36
N ILE A 270 -23.69 -11.91 9.37
CA ILE A 270 -23.09 -13.24 9.24
C ILE A 270 -22.18 -13.55 10.43
N LEU A 271 -21.31 -12.61 10.80
CA LEU A 271 -20.38 -12.76 11.91
C LEU A 271 -21.12 -13.08 13.23
N ASP A 272 -22.28 -12.47 13.44
CA ASP A 272 -23.14 -12.67 14.62
C ASP A 272 -23.91 -14.00 14.56
N VAL A 273 -24.45 -14.39 13.40
CA VAL A 273 -25.20 -15.65 13.21
C VAL A 273 -24.30 -16.87 13.35
N VAL A 274 -23.08 -16.83 12.79
CA VAL A 274 -22.16 -17.97 12.76
C VAL A 274 -21.33 -18.06 14.05
N GLY A 275 -21.45 -17.08 14.97
CA GLY A 275 -20.57 -16.98 16.13
C GLY A 275 -19.10 -16.80 15.72
N GLY A 276 -18.84 -16.25 14.53
CA GLY A 276 -17.52 -16.19 13.89
C GLY A 276 -16.50 -15.39 14.71
N ARG A 277 -16.95 -14.48 15.58
CA ARG A 277 -16.10 -13.78 16.55
C ARG A 277 -15.29 -14.76 17.41
N SER A 278 -15.89 -15.91 17.73
CA SER A 278 -15.28 -16.96 18.55
C SER A 278 -14.26 -17.85 17.81
N ILE A 279 -14.13 -17.68 16.50
CA ILE A 279 -13.23 -18.45 15.64
C ILE A 279 -12.15 -17.53 15.04
N LEU A 280 -12.55 -16.37 14.53
CA LEU A 280 -11.70 -15.49 13.72
C LEU A 280 -10.88 -14.50 14.54
N TYR A 281 -11.36 -14.12 15.73
CA TYR A 281 -10.71 -13.09 16.54
C TYR A 281 -9.98 -13.73 17.72
N PRO A 282 -8.76 -13.35 18.06
CA PRO A 282 -8.08 -13.81 19.27
C PRO A 282 -8.75 -13.29 20.54
N THR A 283 -8.48 -13.94 21.68
CA THR A 283 -9.10 -13.64 22.99
C THR A 283 -8.89 -12.19 23.45
N SER A 284 -7.75 -11.58 23.09
CA SER A 284 -7.40 -10.18 23.37
C SER A 284 -8.34 -9.16 22.71
N ILE A 285 -8.94 -9.50 21.56
CA ILE A 285 -9.90 -8.65 20.84
C ILE A 285 -11.34 -8.89 21.34
N ARG A 286 -11.59 -10.07 21.91
CA ARG A 286 -12.91 -10.44 22.47
C ARG A 286 -13.15 -9.88 23.88
N SER A 287 -12.09 -9.58 24.63
CA SER A 287 -12.21 -9.23 26.06
C SER A 287 -12.98 -7.91 26.24
N PRO A 288 -13.93 -7.82 27.19
CA PRO A 288 -14.68 -6.59 27.45
C PRO A 288 -13.88 -5.55 28.24
N GLU A 289 -12.79 -5.93 28.90
CA GLU A 289 -11.95 -5.06 29.73
C GLU A 289 -10.71 -4.57 28.99
N MET A 290 -10.37 -3.29 29.19
CA MET A 290 -9.06 -2.76 28.85
C MET A 290 -8.01 -3.58 29.62
N GLN A 291 -7.24 -4.41 28.93
CA GLN A 291 -6.02 -4.92 29.54
C GLN A 291 -5.10 -3.72 29.81
N PRO A 292 -4.68 -3.50 31.07
CA PRO A 292 -3.73 -2.44 31.36
C PRO A 292 -2.48 -2.67 30.51
N ILE A 293 -1.90 -1.58 30.03
CA ILE A 293 -0.59 -1.60 29.36
C ILE A 293 0.35 -2.35 30.31
N LYS A 294 0.82 -3.53 29.91
CA LYS A 294 1.91 -4.19 30.64
C LYS A 294 3.12 -3.29 30.49
N SER A 295 3.41 -2.50 31.52
CA SER A 295 4.68 -1.81 31.67
C SER A 295 5.75 -2.90 31.82
N ASN A 296 6.49 -3.15 30.75
CA ASN A 296 7.78 -3.81 30.84
C ASN A 296 8.85 -2.75 31.02
#